data_AF-A0A085ZN11-F1
#
_entry.id   AF-A0A085ZN11-F1
#
_cell.length_a   1.000
_cell.length_b   1.000
_cell.length_c   1.000
_cell.angle_alpha   90.00
_cell.angle_beta   90.00
_cell.angle_gamma   90.00
#
_symmetry.space_group_name_H-M   'P 1'
#
loop_
_entity.id
_entity.type
_entity.pdbx_description
1 polymer ?
#
loop_
_entity_poly.entity_id
_entity_poly.type
_entity_poly.pdbx_seq_one_letter_code
_entity_poly.pdbx_strand_id
1 'polypeptide(L)'
;MIDQKTLNQIERIKTKLILAKEIDNDFEVFAADRHKYLIGETISSEEILKFERSYTISLPESYKAFLQYIGNGGISNQNAAAGPGYGIFLFGKNIAEFVYSNPENFLKQDCKVYPEMSDNFWKELNMKIDEDISDEDFEYELGKIFSGILPIGTEGCTYYYGLVLNGEFKGRVVNIDIDRRKPYFAFESDFLDWYERWLDEITAEKINDNNDLFNHTLGGVVTHILDVYNAADVEETKLECLIAILKKKEIASQALDVLEKKYKSSEGVIQHKLLQVLTKFDYNRAYPYLIDFAKNDILSVFQFVFWYAKDKSLDWLEFIKENIQRINDEKTFQFCTYLLKEMKLDYGIMIIPFSLNENKEIRRQFYYSLGQLENKRDYLDTFIIGLNDNSNWVVHAALQALNGIKDEKLLVHYKAVAEKFSKEQDYILPNLSRNLEFFGLTLAEIKL
;
A
#
# COMPACT_ATOMS: atom_id res chain seq x y z
N MET A 1 14.24 31.53 -21.02
CA MET A 1 14.99 30.69 -21.98
C MET A 1 15.43 29.47 -21.19
N ILE A 2 15.01 28.27 -21.60
CA ILE A 2 15.36 27.04 -20.87
C ILE A 2 16.86 26.79 -21.03
N ASP A 3 17.53 26.41 -19.94
CA ASP A 3 18.95 26.10 -19.95
C ASP A 3 19.24 24.76 -20.66
N GLN A 4 20.48 24.57 -21.10
CA GLN A 4 20.86 23.39 -21.88
C GLN A 4 20.67 22.07 -21.11
N LYS A 5 20.84 22.06 -19.78
CA LYS A 5 20.68 20.84 -18.97
C LYS A 5 19.22 20.39 -19.01
N THR A 6 18.29 21.33 -18.83
CA THR A 6 16.85 21.07 -18.89
C THR A 6 16.40 20.65 -20.29
N LEU A 7 16.91 21.26 -21.37
CA LEU A 7 16.63 20.82 -22.74
C LEU A 7 17.07 19.36 -22.99
N ASN A 8 18.28 19.00 -22.54
CA ASN A 8 18.76 17.64 -22.65
C ASN A 8 17.89 16.65 -21.86
N GLN A 9 17.41 17.05 -20.68
CA GLN A 9 16.50 16.24 -19.87
C GLN A 9 15.14 16.02 -20.54
N ILE A 10 14.56 17.05 -21.13
CA ILE A 10 13.31 16.94 -21.90
C ILE A 10 13.43 15.90 -23.01
N GLU A 11 14.51 15.94 -23.80
CA GLU A 11 14.71 14.99 -24.90
C GLU A 11 14.97 13.56 -24.41
N ARG A 12 15.67 13.39 -23.26
CA ARG A 12 15.78 12.08 -22.61
C ARG A 12 14.43 11.55 -22.18
N ILE A 13 13.59 12.37 -21.54
CA ILE A 13 12.25 11.97 -21.09
C ILE A 13 11.39 11.52 -22.28
N LYS A 14 11.37 12.28 -23.38
CA LYS A 14 10.64 11.88 -24.61
C LYS A 14 11.10 10.54 -25.14
N THR A 15 12.41 10.31 -25.18
CA THR A 15 13.00 9.04 -25.62
C THR A 15 12.60 7.90 -24.68
N LYS A 16 12.67 8.12 -23.37
CA LYS A 16 12.32 7.13 -22.36
C LYS A 16 10.82 6.78 -22.37
N LEU A 17 9.93 7.71 -22.70
CA LEU A 17 8.49 7.42 -22.86
C LEU A 17 8.22 6.43 -24.00
N ILE A 18 8.90 6.60 -25.13
CA ILE A 18 8.82 5.67 -26.26
C ILE A 18 9.35 4.30 -25.83
N LEU A 19 10.53 4.28 -25.20
CA LEU A 19 11.18 3.05 -24.75
C LEU A 19 10.36 2.32 -23.68
N ALA A 20 9.79 3.04 -22.71
CA ALA A 20 8.95 2.48 -21.66
C ALA A 20 7.74 1.76 -22.26
N LYS A 21 7.11 2.34 -23.29
CA LYS A 21 6.01 1.71 -24.03
C LYS A 21 6.41 0.42 -24.76
N GLU A 22 7.64 0.36 -25.25
CA GLU A 22 8.18 -0.84 -25.92
C GLU A 22 8.62 -1.94 -24.95
N ILE A 23 9.04 -1.55 -23.75
CA ILE A 23 9.45 -2.48 -22.68
C ILE A 23 8.22 -3.05 -21.98
N ASP A 24 7.31 -2.19 -21.56
CA ASP A 24 6.08 -2.56 -20.89
C ASP A 24 4.93 -2.70 -21.90
N ASN A 25 5.16 -3.57 -22.89
CA ASN A 25 4.22 -3.81 -23.99
C ASN A 25 2.92 -4.48 -23.53
N ASP A 26 2.97 -5.21 -22.42
CA ASP A 26 1.83 -5.88 -21.77
C ASP A 26 1.18 -5.03 -20.66
N PHE A 27 1.69 -3.82 -20.41
CA PHE A 27 1.20 -2.88 -19.40
C PHE A 27 1.17 -3.45 -17.97
N GLU A 28 2.23 -4.15 -17.57
CA GLU A 28 2.43 -4.72 -16.23
C GLU A 28 2.78 -3.65 -15.19
N VAL A 29 3.32 -2.50 -15.60
CA VAL A 29 3.55 -1.38 -14.68
C VAL A 29 2.19 -0.86 -14.18
N PHE A 30 2.11 -0.59 -12.89
CA PHE A 30 0.85 -0.18 -12.25
C PHE A 30 0.20 1.00 -13.00
N ALA A 31 -1.06 0.79 -13.42
CA ALA A 31 -1.90 1.73 -14.16
C ALA A 31 -1.40 2.14 -15.57
N ALA A 32 -0.36 1.49 -16.10
CA ALA A 32 0.12 1.69 -17.47
C ALA A 32 -0.93 1.30 -18.52
N ASP A 33 -1.85 0.38 -18.21
CA ASP A 33 -2.97 -0.01 -19.06
C ASP A 33 -3.93 1.16 -19.35
N ARG A 34 -3.96 2.16 -18.45
CA ARG A 34 -4.81 3.35 -18.56
C ARG A 34 -4.20 4.43 -19.42
N HIS A 35 -2.96 4.81 -19.15
CA HIS A 35 -2.31 5.91 -19.88
C HIS A 35 -1.55 5.43 -21.14
N LYS A 36 -1.14 4.17 -21.21
CA LYS A 36 -0.46 3.53 -22.35
C LYS A 36 0.78 4.29 -22.84
N TYR A 37 1.46 4.93 -21.90
CA TYR A 37 2.58 5.86 -22.14
C TYR A 37 2.28 7.00 -23.12
N LEU A 38 1.00 7.37 -23.29
CA LEU A 38 0.59 8.47 -24.14
C LEU A 38 0.52 9.79 -23.36
N ILE A 39 1.05 10.84 -23.97
CA ILE A 39 0.95 12.22 -23.50
C ILE A 39 0.27 13.03 -24.59
N GLY A 40 -0.62 13.93 -24.18
CA GLY A 40 -1.33 14.86 -25.03
C GLY A 40 -0.46 16.04 -25.47
N GLU A 41 -1.11 17.03 -26.07
CA GLU A 41 -0.42 18.19 -26.65
C GLU A 41 0.21 19.10 -25.58
N THR A 42 1.29 19.78 -25.94
CA THR A 42 1.92 20.81 -25.09
C THR A 42 1.03 22.05 -24.96
N ILE A 43 1.13 22.76 -23.85
CA ILE A 43 0.43 24.04 -23.65
C ILE A 43 1.32 25.25 -23.88
N SER A 44 0.72 26.37 -24.23
CA SER A 44 1.47 27.59 -24.55
C SER A 44 1.94 28.32 -23.28
N SER A 45 2.96 29.17 -23.43
CA SER A 45 3.43 30.03 -22.33
C SER A 45 2.33 30.99 -21.85
N GLU A 46 1.47 31.47 -22.75
CA GLU A 46 0.35 32.36 -22.44
C GLU A 46 -0.70 31.68 -21.55
N GLU A 47 -1.00 30.39 -21.80
CA GLU A 47 -1.94 29.62 -20.97
C GLU A 47 -1.39 29.42 -19.55
N ILE A 48 -0.10 29.11 -19.44
CA ILE A 48 0.59 29.00 -18.14
C ILE A 48 0.56 30.33 -17.40
N LEU A 49 0.90 31.43 -18.07
CA LEU A 49 0.89 32.77 -17.46
C LEU A 49 -0.52 33.18 -17.02
N LYS A 50 -1.56 32.79 -17.77
CA LYS A 50 -2.95 33.03 -17.38
C LYS A 50 -3.31 32.28 -16.09
N PHE A 51 -2.90 31.02 -15.99
CA PHE A 51 -3.09 30.21 -14.79
C PHE A 51 -2.36 30.78 -13.57
N GLU A 52 -1.08 31.11 -13.72
CA GLU A 52 -0.26 31.74 -12.68
C GLU A 52 -0.89 33.03 -12.16
N ARG A 53 -1.42 33.87 -13.06
CA ARG A 53 -2.16 35.09 -12.69
C ARG A 53 -3.46 34.80 -11.95
N SER A 54 -4.25 33.81 -12.37
CA SER A 54 -5.53 33.49 -11.70
C SER A 54 -5.34 33.03 -10.26
N TYR A 55 -4.26 32.30 -9.97
CA TYR A 55 -3.98 31.80 -8.62
C TYR A 55 -2.97 32.65 -7.85
N THR A 56 -2.42 33.70 -8.46
CA THR A 56 -1.33 34.52 -7.88
C THR A 56 -0.13 33.66 -7.43
N ILE A 57 0.31 32.76 -8.31
CA ILE A 57 1.42 31.83 -8.05
C ILE A 57 2.47 31.94 -9.15
N SER A 58 3.63 31.34 -8.91
CA SER A 58 4.61 31.05 -9.96
C SER A 58 4.92 29.56 -9.94
N LEU A 59 4.60 28.87 -11.02
CA LEU A 59 4.87 27.45 -11.17
C LEU A 59 6.38 27.17 -11.19
N PRO A 60 6.84 26.06 -10.59
CA PRO A 60 8.22 25.61 -10.73
C PRO A 60 8.65 25.47 -12.20
N GLU A 61 9.88 25.88 -12.51
CA GLU A 61 10.39 25.86 -13.89
C GLU A 61 10.38 24.46 -14.51
N SER A 62 10.70 23.42 -13.74
CA SER A 62 10.65 22.02 -14.18
C SER A 62 9.24 21.59 -14.61
N TYR A 63 8.21 21.98 -13.86
CA TYR A 63 6.82 21.68 -14.24
C TYR A 63 6.36 22.48 -15.46
N LYS A 64 6.76 23.76 -15.57
CA LYS A 64 6.51 24.56 -16.78
C LYS A 64 7.18 23.95 -18.02
N ALA A 65 8.39 23.42 -17.85
CA ALA A 65 9.13 22.74 -18.91
C ALA A 65 8.43 21.44 -19.36
N PHE A 66 7.89 20.65 -18.44
CA PHE A 66 7.08 19.49 -18.79
C PHE A 66 5.87 19.88 -19.67
N LEU A 67 5.10 20.85 -19.20
CA LEU A 67 3.87 21.30 -19.86
C LEU A 67 4.11 21.88 -21.26
N GLN A 68 5.20 22.62 -21.45
CA GLN A 68 5.51 23.29 -22.71
C GLN A 68 6.24 22.41 -23.73
N TYR A 69 7.02 21.42 -23.28
CA TYR A 69 7.94 20.71 -24.16
C TYR A 69 7.75 19.19 -24.18
N ILE A 70 7.10 18.60 -23.17
CA ILE A 70 6.81 17.16 -23.12
C ILE A 70 5.34 16.91 -23.47
N GLY A 71 4.42 17.59 -22.78
CA GLY A 71 2.99 17.60 -23.12
C GLY A 71 2.07 17.81 -21.92
N ASN A 72 0.77 17.76 -22.16
CA ASN A 72 -0.26 17.99 -21.15
C ASN A 72 -1.48 17.08 -21.38
N GLY A 73 -1.96 16.47 -20.30
CA GLY A 73 -3.08 15.54 -20.33
C GLY A 73 -2.83 14.31 -21.19
N GLY A 74 -3.85 13.48 -21.36
CA GLY A 74 -3.75 12.23 -22.09
C GLY A 74 -5.04 11.43 -22.04
N ILE A 75 -4.94 10.12 -22.26
CA ILE A 75 -6.10 9.21 -22.35
C ILE A 75 -6.42 8.50 -21.03
N SER A 76 -5.62 8.74 -19.99
CA SER A 76 -5.80 8.10 -18.70
C SER A 76 -7.03 8.66 -17.97
N ASN A 77 -7.29 8.13 -16.79
CA ASN A 77 -8.39 8.59 -15.94
C ASN A 77 -8.31 10.11 -15.74
N GLN A 78 -9.45 10.79 -15.80
CA GLN A 78 -9.56 12.25 -15.74
C GLN A 78 -8.75 13.01 -16.81
N ASN A 79 -8.48 12.37 -17.96
CA ASN A 79 -7.66 12.88 -19.06
C ASN A 79 -6.20 13.15 -18.65
N ALA A 80 -5.66 12.36 -17.72
CA ALA A 80 -4.27 12.49 -17.30
C ALA A 80 -3.29 12.00 -18.38
N ALA A 81 -2.13 12.67 -18.44
CA ALA A 81 -0.96 12.26 -19.21
C ALA A 81 -0.30 11.02 -18.61
N ALA A 82 0.48 10.29 -19.39
CA ALA A 82 1.34 9.24 -18.85
C ALA A 82 2.24 9.76 -17.72
N GLY A 83 2.35 8.99 -16.65
CA GLY A 83 3.10 9.30 -15.43
C GLY A 83 2.93 8.20 -14.39
N PRO A 84 3.57 8.32 -13.22
CA PRO A 84 3.33 7.43 -12.08
C PRO A 84 1.85 7.24 -11.76
N GLY A 85 1.47 6.04 -11.33
CA GLY A 85 0.08 5.72 -11.01
C GLY A 85 -0.86 5.97 -12.20
N TYR A 86 -1.98 6.65 -11.96
CA TYR A 86 -2.93 6.99 -13.02
C TYR A 86 -2.47 8.15 -13.91
N GLY A 87 -1.27 8.69 -13.69
CA GLY A 87 -0.66 9.71 -14.54
C GLY A 87 -0.71 11.13 -13.97
N ILE A 88 -0.27 12.09 -14.80
CA ILE A 88 -0.23 13.52 -14.46
C ILE A 88 -1.52 14.19 -14.93
N PHE A 89 -2.25 14.82 -14.01
CA PHE A 89 -3.53 15.47 -14.30
C PHE A 89 -3.43 16.49 -15.43
N LEU A 90 -4.52 16.62 -16.19
CA LEU A 90 -4.66 17.67 -17.18
C LEU A 90 -4.49 19.04 -16.51
N PHE A 91 -3.66 19.91 -17.10
CA PHE A 91 -3.37 21.23 -16.58
C PHE A 91 -4.64 22.03 -16.29
N GLY A 92 -4.71 22.61 -15.09
CA GLY A 92 -5.87 23.37 -14.62
C GLY A 92 -7.07 22.50 -14.20
N LYS A 93 -6.90 21.19 -14.03
CA LYS A 93 -7.90 20.28 -13.43
C LYS A 93 -7.46 19.81 -12.05
N ASN A 94 -8.43 19.36 -11.25
CA ASN A 94 -8.24 18.81 -9.90
C ASN A 94 -7.48 19.73 -8.93
N ILE A 95 -7.49 21.04 -9.19
CA ILE A 95 -6.78 22.05 -8.40
C ILE A 95 -7.27 22.08 -6.96
N ALA A 96 -8.56 21.80 -6.77
CA ALA A 96 -9.27 21.84 -5.50
C ALA A 96 -9.07 20.57 -4.64
N GLU A 97 -8.34 19.55 -5.10
CA GLU A 97 -8.33 18.25 -4.42
C GLU A 97 -7.84 18.30 -2.96
N PHE A 98 -6.89 19.19 -2.65
CA PHE A 98 -6.35 19.35 -1.28
C PHE A 98 -7.00 20.48 -0.49
N VAL A 99 -7.62 21.43 -1.18
CA VAL A 99 -7.98 22.76 -0.67
C VAL A 99 -9.44 23.13 -0.93
N TYR A 100 -10.21 22.15 -1.42
CA TYR A 100 -11.63 22.14 -1.76
C TYR A 100 -12.14 23.48 -2.31
N SER A 101 -12.85 24.22 -1.47
CA SER A 101 -13.61 25.41 -1.84
C SER A 101 -12.75 26.67 -2.04
N ASN A 102 -11.45 26.67 -1.69
CA ASN A 102 -10.64 27.89 -1.63
C ASN A 102 -9.22 27.82 -2.25
N PRO A 103 -9.03 27.25 -3.45
CA PRO A 103 -7.69 27.07 -4.05
C PRO A 103 -6.93 28.39 -4.28
N GLU A 104 -7.61 29.48 -4.67
CA GLU A 104 -7.00 30.80 -4.87
C GLU A 104 -6.40 31.41 -3.60
N ASN A 105 -6.85 30.96 -2.42
CA ASN A 105 -6.36 31.44 -1.14
C ASN A 105 -5.23 30.57 -0.60
N PHE A 106 -5.29 29.26 -0.79
CA PHE A 106 -4.32 28.33 -0.22
C PHE A 106 -3.11 28.09 -1.12
N LEU A 107 -3.25 28.07 -2.45
CA LEU A 107 -2.13 27.76 -3.36
C LEU A 107 -1.04 28.84 -3.40
N LYS A 108 -1.37 30.10 -3.08
CA LYS A 108 -0.42 31.22 -3.02
C LYS A 108 0.36 31.31 -1.71
N GLN A 109 0.01 30.50 -0.71
CA GLN A 109 0.70 30.48 0.57
C GLN A 109 1.95 29.60 0.51
N ASP A 110 2.83 29.77 1.49
CA ASP A 110 3.99 28.90 1.65
C ASP A 110 3.57 27.49 2.10
N CYS A 111 4.31 26.50 1.61
CA CYS A 111 4.14 25.12 2.03
C CYS A 111 4.56 24.94 3.49
N LYS A 112 3.70 24.27 4.26
CA LYS A 112 3.93 24.04 5.70
C LYS A 112 4.59 22.70 6.01
N VAL A 113 4.32 21.70 5.17
CA VAL A 113 4.96 20.38 5.30
C VAL A 113 6.36 20.46 4.73
N TYR A 114 7.28 19.74 5.37
CA TYR A 114 8.68 19.71 4.97
C TYR A 114 9.23 18.27 5.07
N PRO A 115 10.32 17.95 4.36
CA PRO A 115 10.98 16.66 4.44
C PRO A 115 11.38 16.32 5.88
N GLU A 116 11.29 15.04 6.25
CA GLU A 116 11.72 14.54 7.58
C GLU A 116 11.01 15.22 8.78
N MET A 117 9.81 15.78 8.57
CA MET A 117 9.06 16.40 9.66
C MET A 117 8.73 15.41 10.79
N SER A 118 8.85 15.89 12.03
CA SER A 118 8.58 15.07 13.21
C SER A 118 7.10 14.69 13.32
N ASP A 119 6.84 13.53 13.95
CA ASP A 119 5.45 13.09 14.23
C ASP A 119 4.70 14.08 15.12
N ASN A 120 5.40 14.75 16.03
CA ASN A 120 4.81 15.79 16.88
C ASN A 120 4.36 17.00 16.05
N PHE A 121 5.20 17.46 15.13
CA PHE A 121 4.82 18.56 14.24
C PHE A 121 3.63 18.18 13.35
N TRP A 122 3.63 16.95 12.80
CA TRP A 122 2.49 16.46 12.02
C TRP A 122 1.20 16.40 12.85
N LYS A 123 1.29 15.92 14.08
CA LYS A 123 0.17 15.90 15.03
C LYS A 123 -0.34 17.30 15.33
N GLU A 124 0.55 18.24 15.62
CA GLU A 124 0.22 19.65 15.87
C GLU A 124 -0.52 20.30 14.69
N LEU A 125 -0.09 20.03 13.46
CA LEU A 125 -0.78 20.50 12.26
C LEU A 125 -2.22 19.96 12.14
N ASN A 126 -2.47 18.74 12.63
CA ASN A 126 -3.76 18.07 12.55
C ASN A 126 -4.66 18.28 13.78
N MET A 127 -4.15 18.85 14.87
CA MET A 127 -4.86 18.93 16.16
C MET A 127 -6.29 19.45 16.06
N LYS A 128 -6.51 20.51 15.27
CA LYS A 128 -7.83 21.10 15.10
C LYS A 128 -8.79 20.23 14.30
N ILE A 129 -8.28 19.46 13.34
CA ILE A 129 -9.08 18.57 12.51
C ILE A 129 -9.53 17.34 13.30
N ASP A 130 -8.75 16.93 14.31
CA ASP A 130 -9.11 15.82 15.19
C ASP A 130 -10.16 16.19 16.26
N GLU A 131 -10.55 17.46 16.33
CA GLU A 131 -11.70 17.93 17.13
C GLU A 131 -13.01 17.75 16.34
N ASP A 132 -14.14 17.76 17.05
CA ASP A 132 -15.48 17.72 16.43
C ASP A 132 -15.80 19.10 15.82
N ILE A 133 -15.38 19.31 14.58
CA ILE A 133 -15.53 20.55 13.82
C ILE A 133 -16.54 20.41 12.68
N SER A 134 -17.04 21.54 12.18
CA SER A 134 -17.94 21.55 11.03
C SER A 134 -17.22 21.12 9.74
N ASP A 135 -17.97 20.65 8.74
CA ASP A 135 -17.40 20.32 7.42
C ASP A 135 -16.67 21.51 6.78
N GLU A 136 -17.20 22.73 6.95
CA GLU A 136 -16.60 23.97 6.44
C GLU A 136 -15.26 24.28 7.15
N ASP A 137 -15.20 24.12 8.47
CA ASP A 137 -13.97 24.28 9.24
C ASP A 137 -12.95 23.18 8.91
N PHE A 138 -13.43 21.95 8.66
CA PHE A 138 -12.60 20.83 8.22
C PHE A 138 -11.91 21.13 6.89
N GLU A 139 -12.66 21.57 5.88
CA GLU A 139 -12.10 21.97 4.58
C GLU A 139 -11.07 23.09 4.73
N TYR A 140 -11.37 24.08 5.59
CA TYR A 140 -10.50 25.22 5.82
C TYR A 140 -9.18 24.83 6.52
N GLU A 141 -9.24 24.02 7.58
CA GLU A 141 -8.05 23.55 8.29
C GLU A 141 -7.25 22.56 7.41
N LEU A 142 -7.88 21.72 6.60
CA LEU A 142 -7.16 20.89 5.62
C LEU A 142 -6.44 21.74 4.57
N GLY A 143 -7.11 22.76 4.05
CA GLY A 143 -6.51 23.72 3.13
C GLY A 143 -5.31 24.44 3.74
N LYS A 144 -5.31 24.68 5.05
CA LYS A 144 -4.16 25.23 5.78
C LYS A 144 -3.01 24.24 5.90
N ILE A 145 -3.25 22.94 6.00
CA ILE A 145 -2.19 21.91 6.07
C ILE A 145 -1.49 21.81 4.71
N PHE A 146 -2.26 21.77 3.62
CA PHE A 146 -1.74 21.58 2.26
C PHE A 146 -1.61 22.89 1.45
N SER A 147 -1.54 24.03 2.14
CA SER A 147 -1.21 25.34 1.56
C SER A 147 0.03 25.24 0.66
N GLY A 148 -0.01 25.92 -0.48
CA GLY A 148 1.14 25.99 -1.39
C GLY A 148 1.45 24.70 -2.15
N ILE A 149 0.55 23.70 -2.17
CA ILE A 149 0.77 22.43 -2.86
C ILE A 149 -0.30 22.23 -3.94
N LEU A 150 0.13 22.05 -5.18
CA LEU A 150 -0.74 21.77 -6.32
C LEU A 150 -0.94 20.26 -6.51
N PRO A 151 -2.16 19.72 -6.55
CA PRO A 151 -2.40 18.34 -6.97
C PRO A 151 -1.97 18.14 -8.42
N ILE A 152 -1.13 17.13 -8.68
CA ILE A 152 -0.60 16.84 -10.03
C ILE A 152 -0.90 15.41 -10.50
N GLY A 153 -1.34 14.49 -9.63
CA GLY A 153 -1.70 13.13 -10.04
C GLY A 153 -2.17 12.27 -8.86
N THR A 154 -2.50 11.00 -9.12
CA THR A 154 -3.01 10.07 -8.09
C THR A 154 -2.63 8.61 -8.35
N GLU A 155 -2.43 7.86 -7.27
CA GLU A 155 -2.33 6.39 -7.28
C GLU A 155 -3.70 5.70 -7.11
N GLY A 156 -4.76 6.49 -6.90
CA GLY A 156 -6.11 6.03 -6.55
C GLY A 156 -6.38 6.10 -5.05
N CYS A 157 -7.62 5.77 -4.69
CA CYS A 157 -8.12 5.89 -3.33
C CYS A 157 -7.90 7.30 -2.77
N THR A 158 -7.05 7.45 -1.76
CA THR A 158 -6.76 8.70 -1.05
C THR A 158 -5.35 9.21 -1.33
N TYR A 159 -4.59 8.57 -2.22
CA TYR A 159 -3.17 8.86 -2.48
C TYR A 159 -2.99 9.77 -3.69
N TYR A 160 -2.30 10.90 -3.47
CA TYR A 160 -2.06 11.92 -4.47
C TYR A 160 -0.59 12.35 -4.50
N TYR A 161 -0.18 12.80 -5.68
CA TYR A 161 1.06 13.53 -5.87
C TYR A 161 0.77 15.03 -5.83
N GLY A 162 1.48 15.74 -4.97
CA GLY A 162 1.44 17.19 -4.84
C GLY A 162 2.75 17.84 -5.29
N LEU A 163 2.68 18.95 -6.00
CA LEU A 163 3.81 19.78 -6.39
C LEU A 163 3.89 21.01 -5.49
N VAL A 164 5.01 21.19 -4.80
CA VAL A 164 5.23 22.36 -3.94
C VAL A 164 5.45 23.60 -4.80
N LEU A 165 4.60 24.62 -4.61
CA LEU A 165 4.60 25.86 -5.40
C LEU A 165 5.42 26.99 -4.78
N ASN A 166 5.47 27.06 -3.44
CA ASN A 166 6.09 28.17 -2.70
C ASN A 166 6.83 27.66 -1.45
N GLY A 167 7.74 28.49 -0.92
CA GLY A 167 8.61 28.15 0.21
C GLY A 167 9.92 27.47 -0.20
N GLU A 168 10.65 26.97 0.81
CA GLU A 168 12.00 26.40 0.68
C GLU A 168 12.06 25.18 -0.26
N PHE A 169 11.00 24.37 -0.29
CA PHE A 169 10.94 23.12 -1.05
C PHE A 169 10.25 23.26 -2.41
N LYS A 170 10.11 24.49 -2.92
CA LYS A 170 9.49 24.78 -4.22
C LYS A 170 10.07 23.90 -5.33
N GLY A 171 9.18 23.26 -6.09
CA GLY A 171 9.52 22.38 -7.21
C GLY A 171 9.57 20.90 -6.86
N ARG A 172 9.67 20.54 -5.57
CA ARG A 172 9.66 19.14 -5.13
C ARG A 172 8.26 18.54 -5.19
N VAL A 173 8.22 17.22 -5.38
CA VAL A 173 6.99 16.44 -5.32
C VAL A 173 6.83 15.84 -3.92
N VAL A 174 5.62 15.88 -3.39
CA VAL A 174 5.24 15.31 -2.10
C VAL A 174 4.08 14.35 -2.29
N ASN A 175 4.14 13.18 -1.66
CA ASN A 175 3.09 12.19 -1.66
C ASN A 175 2.16 12.46 -0.48
N ILE A 176 0.87 12.62 -0.78
CA ILE A 176 -0.16 13.04 0.16
C ILE A 176 -1.22 11.94 0.24
N ASP A 177 -1.57 11.57 1.47
CA ASP A 177 -2.76 10.78 1.76
C ASP A 177 -3.82 11.73 2.33
N ILE A 178 -4.95 11.91 1.64
CA ILE A 178 -6.03 12.79 2.12
C ILE A 178 -6.73 12.24 3.37
N ASP A 179 -6.51 10.97 3.74
CA ASP A 179 -6.84 10.42 5.07
C ASP A 179 -5.86 10.87 6.16
N ARG A 180 -4.99 11.84 5.85
CA ARG A 180 -4.09 12.54 6.79
C ARG A 180 -3.02 11.64 7.41
N ARG A 181 -2.54 10.64 6.67
CA ARG A 181 -1.24 10.03 6.97
C ARG A 181 -0.13 11.03 6.69
N LYS A 182 0.95 10.96 7.47
CA LYS A 182 2.08 11.89 7.36
C LYS A 182 2.63 11.90 5.92
N PRO A 183 2.65 13.07 5.25
CA PRO A 183 3.18 13.18 3.89
C PRO A 183 4.66 12.81 3.83
N TYR A 184 5.10 12.31 2.69
CA TYR A 184 6.52 12.02 2.42
C TYR A 184 6.97 12.64 1.10
N PHE A 185 8.12 13.29 1.12
CA PHE A 185 8.67 13.94 -0.06
C PHE A 185 9.33 12.91 -0.97
N ALA A 186 9.14 13.07 -2.28
CA ALA A 186 9.95 12.34 -3.24
C ALA A 186 11.42 12.70 -3.05
N PHE A 187 12.30 11.73 -3.30
CA PHE A 187 13.75 11.90 -3.14
C PHE A 187 14.28 13.02 -4.04
N GLU A 188 13.70 13.17 -5.23
CA GLU A 188 14.13 14.12 -6.25
C GLU A 188 13.93 15.58 -5.83
N SER A 189 14.86 16.42 -6.29
CA SER A 189 14.88 17.85 -6.02
C SER A 189 13.83 18.63 -6.80
N ASP A 190 13.31 18.08 -7.89
CA ASP A 190 12.26 18.73 -8.67
C ASP A 190 11.36 17.75 -9.44
N PHE A 191 10.29 18.30 -10.02
CA PHE A 191 9.30 17.56 -10.81
C PHE A 191 9.88 16.78 -12.00
N LEU A 192 10.81 17.34 -12.79
CA LEU A 192 11.33 16.64 -13.97
C LEU A 192 12.24 15.51 -13.56
N ASP A 193 13.06 15.71 -12.53
CA ASP A 193 13.89 14.64 -11.96
C ASP A 193 12.99 13.51 -11.46
N TRP A 194 11.90 13.83 -10.73
CA TRP A 194 10.94 12.84 -10.23
C TRP A 194 10.25 12.07 -11.38
N TYR A 195 9.81 12.79 -12.41
CA TYR A 195 9.15 12.20 -13.57
C TYR A 195 10.11 11.32 -14.39
N GLU A 196 11.35 11.77 -14.59
CA GLU A 196 12.39 11.01 -15.27
C GLU A 196 12.74 9.74 -14.48
N ARG A 197 12.80 9.82 -13.13
CA ARG A 197 13.06 8.68 -12.24
C ARG A 197 12.00 7.57 -12.37
N TRP A 198 10.74 7.92 -12.62
CA TRP A 198 9.70 6.93 -12.91
C TRP A 198 9.95 6.17 -14.22
N LEU A 199 10.33 6.88 -15.29
CA LEU A 199 10.67 6.24 -16.55
C LEU A 199 11.95 5.40 -16.46
N ASP A 200 12.88 5.86 -15.65
CA ASP A 200 14.10 5.14 -15.30
C ASP A 200 13.80 3.78 -14.68
N GLU A 201 12.86 3.71 -13.72
CA GLU A 201 12.47 2.44 -13.09
C GLU A 201 11.91 1.42 -14.09
N ILE A 202 11.27 1.88 -15.16
CA ILE A 202 10.70 1.03 -16.21
C ILE A 202 11.77 0.62 -17.23
N THR A 203 12.65 1.55 -17.59
CA THR A 203 13.65 1.34 -18.65
C THR A 203 14.93 0.65 -18.16
N ALA A 204 15.08 0.52 -16.84
CA ALA A 204 16.19 -0.11 -16.14
C ALA A 204 16.62 -1.49 -16.67
N GLU A 205 15.67 -2.32 -17.12
CA GLU A 205 15.94 -3.71 -17.50
C GLU A 205 16.55 -3.87 -18.91
N LYS A 206 16.46 -2.86 -19.79
CA LYS A 206 17.03 -2.92 -21.15
C LYS A 206 18.23 -2.00 -21.38
N ILE A 207 18.48 -1.00 -20.53
CA ILE A 207 19.64 -0.11 -20.71
C ILE A 207 20.90 -0.79 -20.15
N ASN A 208 21.41 -1.77 -20.88
CA ASN A 208 22.83 -2.07 -20.87
C ASN A 208 23.54 -0.96 -21.66
N ASP A 209 23.86 0.17 -21.03
CA ASP A 209 25.06 0.98 -21.33
C ASP A 209 25.01 2.38 -20.66
N ASN A 210 26.02 2.66 -19.84
CA ASN A 210 26.71 3.95 -19.66
C ASN A 210 25.88 5.26 -19.78
N ASN A 211 24.80 5.39 -19.01
CA ASN A 211 24.27 6.72 -18.65
C ASN A 211 24.52 6.96 -17.16
N ASP A 212 25.54 7.77 -16.86
CA ASP A 212 25.96 8.10 -15.48
C ASP A 212 24.79 8.56 -14.61
N LEU A 213 23.81 9.31 -15.15
CA LEU A 213 22.68 9.82 -14.35
C LEU A 213 21.74 8.73 -13.80
N PHE A 214 21.45 7.69 -14.58
CA PHE A 214 20.58 6.58 -14.14
C PHE A 214 21.27 5.74 -13.06
N ASN A 215 22.58 5.58 -13.19
CA ASN A 215 23.43 4.98 -12.17
C ASN A 215 23.51 5.82 -10.90
N HIS A 216 22.90 7.01 -10.82
CA HIS A 216 23.01 7.89 -9.65
C HIS A 216 21.69 8.13 -8.89
N THR A 217 20.57 7.48 -9.27
CA THR A 217 19.28 7.62 -8.57
C THR A 217 18.92 6.38 -7.74
N LEU A 218 18.08 6.54 -6.72
CA LEU A 218 17.57 5.42 -5.92
C LEU A 218 16.63 4.48 -6.70
N GLY A 219 16.27 4.82 -7.94
CA GLY A 219 15.57 3.94 -8.89
C GLY A 219 16.51 3.12 -9.78
N GLY A 220 17.82 3.39 -9.72
CA GLY A 220 18.85 2.81 -10.58
C GLY A 220 19.24 1.35 -10.29
N VAL A 221 20.45 0.97 -10.69
CA VAL A 221 21.03 -0.36 -10.44
C VAL A 221 21.29 -0.59 -8.94
N VAL A 222 21.14 -1.84 -8.50
CA VAL A 222 21.29 -2.22 -7.08
C VAL A 222 22.64 -1.82 -6.49
N THR A 223 23.71 -1.82 -7.29
CA THR A 223 25.05 -1.41 -6.84
C THR A 223 25.08 0.03 -6.37
N HIS A 224 24.47 0.95 -7.11
CA HIS A 224 24.41 2.36 -6.69
C HIS A 224 23.53 2.55 -5.47
N ILE A 225 22.37 1.87 -5.42
CA ILE A 225 21.50 1.93 -4.24
C ILE A 225 22.27 1.48 -2.98
N LEU A 226 23.14 0.47 -3.12
CA LEU A 226 24.02 0.03 -2.03
C LEU A 226 25.12 1.05 -1.70
N ASP A 227 25.66 1.79 -2.67
CA ASP A 227 26.61 2.87 -2.43
C ASP A 227 25.96 4.02 -1.64
N VAL A 228 24.74 4.43 -2.02
CA VAL A 228 23.94 5.42 -1.27
C VAL A 228 23.64 4.90 0.14
N TYR A 229 23.21 3.64 0.27
CA TYR A 229 22.98 3.01 1.57
C TYR A 229 24.22 3.03 2.46
N ASN A 230 25.41 2.80 1.89
CA ASN A 230 26.67 2.78 2.61
C ASN A 230 27.14 4.18 3.02
N ALA A 231 26.88 5.19 2.19
CA ALA A 231 27.25 6.57 2.45
C ALA A 231 26.26 7.30 3.40
N ALA A 232 25.05 6.78 3.54
CA ALA A 232 24.02 7.38 4.38
C ALA A 232 24.36 7.23 5.88
N ASP A 233 24.29 8.35 6.61
CA ASP A 233 24.31 8.37 8.07
C ASP A 233 22.88 8.33 8.66
N VAL A 234 21.87 8.72 7.88
CA VAL A 234 20.47 8.81 8.28
C VAL A 234 19.75 7.47 8.06
N GLU A 235 18.98 7.04 9.06
CA GLU A 235 18.22 5.77 9.03
C GLU A 235 17.13 5.77 7.94
N GLU A 236 16.43 6.89 7.74
CA GLU A 236 15.37 7.05 6.74
C GLU A 236 15.91 6.81 5.32
N THR A 237 17.05 7.42 4.96
CA THR A 237 17.69 7.20 3.67
C THR A 237 18.07 5.72 3.46
N LYS A 238 18.55 5.05 4.51
CA LYS A 238 18.84 3.60 4.44
C LYS A 238 17.58 2.79 4.19
N LEU A 239 16.47 3.13 4.85
CA LEU A 239 15.18 2.46 4.62
C LEU A 239 14.69 2.67 3.19
N GLU A 240 14.79 3.88 2.65
CA GLU A 240 14.44 4.17 1.26
C GLU A 240 15.25 3.33 0.27
N CYS A 241 16.56 3.19 0.50
CA CYS A 241 17.41 2.30 -0.29
C CYS A 241 16.90 0.86 -0.28
N LEU A 242 16.57 0.32 0.90
CA LEU A 242 16.10 -1.05 1.03
C LEU A 242 14.70 -1.24 0.43
N ILE A 243 13.82 -0.25 0.54
CA ILE A 243 12.51 -0.23 -0.12
C ILE A 243 12.69 -0.23 -1.64
N ALA A 244 13.62 0.56 -2.17
CA ALA A 244 13.93 0.59 -3.58
C ALA A 244 14.48 -0.76 -4.08
N ILE A 245 15.36 -1.42 -3.32
CA ILE A 245 15.82 -2.78 -3.61
C ILE A 245 14.65 -3.76 -3.57
N LEU A 246 13.76 -3.66 -2.58
CA LEU A 246 12.59 -4.54 -2.45
C LEU A 246 11.62 -4.43 -3.63
N LYS A 247 11.58 -3.29 -4.35
CA LYS A 247 10.78 -3.12 -5.58
C LYS A 247 11.38 -3.82 -6.80
N LYS A 248 12.67 -4.21 -6.78
CA LYS A 248 13.32 -4.88 -7.91
C LYS A 248 12.74 -6.27 -8.15
N LYS A 249 12.76 -6.69 -9.41
CA LYS A 249 12.33 -8.03 -9.86
C LYS A 249 13.34 -9.11 -9.46
N GLU A 250 14.61 -8.83 -9.71
CA GLU A 250 15.74 -9.68 -9.35
C GLU A 250 16.94 -8.83 -8.94
N ILE A 251 17.89 -9.43 -8.21
CA ILE A 251 19.14 -8.79 -7.81
C ILE A 251 20.30 -9.77 -7.95
N ALA A 252 21.50 -9.25 -8.21
CA ALA A 252 22.69 -10.08 -8.38
C ALA A 252 23.12 -10.75 -7.05
N SER A 253 23.71 -11.95 -7.15
CA SER A 253 24.19 -12.69 -5.96
C SER A 253 25.21 -11.90 -5.13
N GLN A 254 26.05 -11.08 -5.75
CA GLN A 254 27.00 -10.23 -5.03
C GLN A 254 26.30 -9.18 -4.17
N ALA A 255 25.15 -8.66 -4.63
CA ALA A 255 24.34 -7.72 -3.85
C ALA A 255 23.73 -8.42 -2.62
N LEU A 256 23.26 -9.66 -2.78
CA LEU A 256 22.79 -10.48 -1.65
C LEU A 256 23.89 -10.70 -0.60
N ASP A 257 25.13 -10.96 -1.03
CA ASP A 257 26.27 -11.14 -0.10
C ASP A 257 26.54 -9.87 0.71
N VAL A 258 26.39 -8.69 0.10
CA VAL A 258 26.53 -7.40 0.78
C VAL A 258 25.38 -7.19 1.77
N LEU A 259 24.13 -7.38 1.33
CA LEU A 259 22.94 -7.21 2.16
C LEU A 259 22.94 -8.13 3.38
N GLU A 260 23.36 -9.38 3.23
CA GLU A 260 23.48 -10.33 4.34
C GLU A 260 24.54 -9.91 5.36
N LYS A 261 25.70 -9.41 4.90
CA LYS A 261 26.71 -8.85 5.80
C LYS A 261 26.15 -7.65 6.58
N LYS A 262 25.38 -6.78 5.91
CA LYS A 262 24.73 -5.64 6.57
C LYS A 262 23.71 -6.09 7.60
N TYR A 263 22.89 -7.11 7.29
CA TYR A 263 21.91 -7.68 8.22
C TYR A 263 22.57 -8.12 9.54
N LYS A 264 23.70 -8.83 9.45
CA LYS A 264 24.45 -9.31 10.62
C LYS A 264 25.03 -8.20 11.50
N SER A 265 25.18 -7.00 10.96
CA SER A 265 25.78 -5.83 11.62
C SER A 265 24.76 -4.74 11.98
N SER A 266 23.48 -4.94 11.64
CA SER A 266 22.41 -3.97 11.83
C SER A 266 21.48 -4.42 12.95
N GLU A 267 20.75 -3.48 13.54
CA GLU A 267 19.70 -3.73 14.54
C GLU A 267 18.41 -2.98 14.17
N GLY A 268 17.32 -3.21 14.91
CA GLY A 268 16.08 -2.44 14.78
C GLY A 268 15.44 -2.50 13.39
N VAL A 269 14.92 -1.36 12.94
CA VAL A 269 14.10 -1.25 11.70
C VAL A 269 14.91 -1.61 10.45
N ILE A 270 16.20 -1.28 10.42
CA ILE A 270 17.10 -1.63 9.31
C ILE A 270 17.30 -3.14 9.21
N GLN A 271 17.59 -3.81 10.33
CA GLN A 271 17.76 -5.26 10.35
C GLN A 271 16.48 -5.97 9.90
N HIS A 272 15.32 -5.51 10.37
CA HIS A 272 14.01 -6.01 9.96
C HIS A 272 13.78 -5.89 8.45
N LYS A 273 14.05 -4.70 7.88
CA LYS A 273 13.88 -4.45 6.45
C LYS A 273 14.86 -5.27 5.59
N LEU A 274 16.10 -5.44 6.05
CA LEU A 274 17.10 -6.30 5.39
C LEU A 274 16.64 -7.76 5.36
N LEU A 275 16.07 -8.27 6.46
CA LEU A 275 15.54 -9.63 6.50
C LEU A 275 14.39 -9.82 5.51
N GLN A 276 13.51 -8.82 5.39
CA GLN A 276 12.45 -8.81 4.38
C GLN A 276 13.01 -8.89 2.96
N VAL A 277 14.02 -8.08 2.64
CA VAL A 277 14.70 -8.06 1.33
C VAL A 277 15.35 -9.42 1.05
N LEU A 278 16.10 -9.97 2.01
CA LEU A 278 16.74 -11.28 1.86
C LEU A 278 15.69 -12.38 1.62
N THR A 279 14.56 -12.34 2.34
CA THR A 279 13.47 -13.31 2.15
C THR A 279 12.86 -13.24 0.76
N LYS A 280 12.71 -12.03 0.20
CA LYS A 280 12.21 -11.84 -1.17
C LYS A 280 13.10 -12.49 -2.22
N PHE A 281 14.40 -12.28 -2.12
CA PHE A 281 15.32 -12.61 -3.20
C PHE A 281 16.05 -13.95 -3.01
N ASP A 282 16.21 -14.43 -1.77
CA ASP A 282 16.86 -15.71 -1.47
C ASP A 282 16.37 -16.26 -0.12
N TYR A 283 15.23 -16.95 -0.15
CA TYR A 283 14.63 -17.56 1.04
C TYR A 283 15.58 -18.52 1.78
N ASN A 284 16.33 -19.36 1.06
CA ASN A 284 17.21 -20.35 1.69
C ASN A 284 18.31 -19.67 2.50
N ARG A 285 18.86 -18.56 1.99
CA ARG A 285 19.81 -17.72 2.71
C ARG A 285 19.18 -17.03 3.91
N ALA A 286 17.93 -16.58 3.78
CA ALA A 286 17.20 -15.89 4.85
C ALA A 286 16.72 -16.83 5.98
N TYR A 287 16.46 -18.11 5.67
CA TYR A 287 15.83 -19.07 6.59
C TYR A 287 16.44 -19.16 8.00
N PRO A 288 17.76 -19.33 8.20
CA PRO A 288 18.32 -19.38 9.55
C PRO A 288 18.08 -18.09 10.35
N TYR A 289 18.07 -16.94 9.67
CA TYR A 289 17.79 -15.65 10.29
C TYR A 289 16.31 -15.46 10.60
N LEU A 290 15.43 -15.94 9.72
CA LEU A 290 13.98 -15.93 9.97
C LEU A 290 13.63 -16.76 11.21
N ILE A 291 14.21 -17.95 11.37
CA ILE A 291 13.98 -18.81 12.55
C ILE A 291 14.42 -18.12 13.84
N ASP A 292 15.56 -17.44 13.82
CA ASP A 292 16.02 -16.70 15.01
C ASP A 292 15.16 -15.47 15.29
N PHE A 293 14.81 -14.70 14.26
CA PHE A 293 13.97 -13.50 14.37
C PHE A 293 12.56 -13.81 14.88
N ALA A 294 11.98 -14.96 14.46
CA ALA A 294 10.66 -15.41 14.89
C ALA A 294 10.57 -15.69 16.39
N LYS A 295 11.70 -15.85 17.10
CA LYS A 295 11.70 -15.96 18.57
C LYS A 295 11.20 -14.69 19.23
N ASN A 296 11.36 -13.53 18.59
CA ASN A 296 10.94 -12.24 19.13
C ASN A 296 9.74 -11.65 18.36
N ASP A 297 9.67 -11.87 17.05
CA ASP A 297 8.64 -11.29 16.19
C ASP A 297 8.11 -12.32 15.18
N ILE A 298 7.12 -13.11 15.62
CA ILE A 298 6.45 -14.11 14.79
C ILE A 298 5.69 -13.46 13.63
N LEU A 299 5.06 -12.31 13.88
CA LEU A 299 4.20 -11.63 12.91
C LEU A 299 4.99 -11.27 11.65
N SER A 300 6.09 -10.54 11.82
CA SER A 300 6.89 -10.08 10.68
C SER A 300 7.42 -11.24 9.86
N VAL A 301 7.85 -12.31 10.53
CA VAL A 301 8.37 -13.50 9.85
C VAL A 301 7.27 -14.19 9.05
N PHE A 302 6.08 -14.41 9.62
CA PHE A 302 4.98 -15.03 8.87
C PHE A 302 4.51 -14.16 7.71
N GLN A 303 4.54 -12.83 7.86
CA GLN A 303 4.30 -11.89 6.78
C GLN A 303 5.32 -12.05 5.65
N PHE A 304 6.61 -12.07 5.95
CA PHE A 304 7.67 -12.21 4.94
C PHE A 304 7.56 -13.54 4.19
N VAL A 305 7.36 -14.64 4.92
CA VAL A 305 7.19 -15.96 4.32
C VAL A 305 5.94 -15.97 3.44
N PHE A 306 4.81 -15.44 3.90
CA PHE A 306 3.59 -15.44 3.10
C PHE A 306 3.69 -14.56 1.84
N TRP A 307 4.33 -13.39 1.92
CA TRP A 307 4.44 -12.48 0.78
C TRP A 307 5.43 -12.97 -0.28
N TYR A 308 6.51 -13.64 0.13
CA TYR A 308 7.63 -13.89 -0.76
C TYR A 308 8.04 -15.36 -0.93
N ALA A 309 7.64 -16.23 0.00
CA ALA A 309 8.07 -17.63 0.03
C ALA A 309 6.93 -18.55 0.51
N LYS A 310 5.69 -18.28 0.11
CA LYS A 310 4.51 -19.03 0.58
C LYS A 310 4.53 -20.50 0.16
N ASP A 311 5.21 -20.83 -0.94
CA ASP A 311 5.47 -22.20 -1.36
C ASP A 311 6.38 -22.96 -0.38
N LYS A 312 7.07 -22.25 0.53
CA LYS A 312 7.91 -22.79 1.61
C LYS A 312 7.22 -22.87 2.96
N SER A 313 5.90 -22.66 3.01
CA SER A 313 5.15 -22.67 4.27
C SER A 313 5.35 -23.96 5.09
N LEU A 314 5.55 -25.11 4.44
CA LEU A 314 5.79 -26.40 5.14
C LEU A 314 7.02 -26.39 6.05
N ASP A 315 8.05 -25.60 5.73
CA ASP A 315 9.27 -25.48 6.56
C ASP A 315 8.98 -24.86 7.93
N TRP A 316 7.81 -24.23 8.09
CA TRP A 316 7.36 -23.55 9.30
C TRP A 316 6.41 -24.39 10.15
N LEU A 317 6.03 -25.59 9.72
CA LEU A 317 5.05 -26.42 10.41
C LEU A 317 5.45 -26.75 11.84
N GLU A 318 6.69 -27.20 12.05
CA GLU A 318 7.18 -27.55 13.39
C GLU A 318 7.33 -26.31 14.28
N PHE A 319 7.84 -25.21 13.73
CA PHE A 319 7.90 -23.94 14.45
C PHE A 319 6.50 -23.49 14.90
N ILE A 320 5.51 -23.56 14.01
CA ILE A 320 4.12 -23.23 14.34
C ILE A 320 3.63 -24.15 15.46
N LYS A 321 3.77 -25.48 15.35
CA LYS A 321 3.31 -26.42 16.39
C LYS A 321 3.88 -26.09 17.77
N GLU A 322 5.17 -25.76 17.83
CA GLU A 322 5.85 -25.44 19.10
C GLU A 322 5.47 -24.05 19.65
N ASN A 323 5.10 -23.11 18.78
CA ASN A 323 4.93 -21.70 19.16
C ASN A 323 3.50 -21.18 19.02
N ILE A 324 2.54 -21.98 18.56
CA ILE A 324 1.18 -21.51 18.27
C ILE A 324 0.51 -20.88 19.50
N GLN A 325 0.78 -21.41 20.70
CA GLN A 325 0.24 -20.88 21.97
C GLN A 325 0.76 -19.48 22.33
N ARG A 326 1.85 -19.01 21.69
CA ARG A 326 2.39 -17.65 21.88
C ARG A 326 1.61 -16.59 21.10
N ILE A 327 0.75 -17.01 20.16
CA ILE A 327 -0.03 -16.11 19.32
C ILE A 327 -1.23 -15.59 20.12
N ASN A 328 -1.23 -14.28 20.40
CA ASN A 328 -2.25 -13.62 21.22
C ASN A 328 -2.91 -12.40 20.56
N ASP A 329 -2.54 -12.09 19.31
CA ASP A 329 -3.16 -11.05 18.49
C ASP A 329 -3.76 -11.61 17.20
N GLU A 330 -4.78 -10.93 16.67
CA GLU A 330 -5.51 -11.33 15.46
C GLU A 330 -4.59 -11.40 14.24
N LYS A 331 -3.65 -10.44 14.10
CA LYS A 331 -2.88 -10.29 12.88
C LYS A 331 -1.87 -11.42 12.71
N THR A 332 -1.19 -11.78 13.78
CA THR A 332 -0.28 -12.95 13.81
C THR A 332 -1.05 -14.23 13.56
N PHE A 333 -2.23 -14.38 14.18
CA PHE A 333 -3.07 -15.55 13.95
C PHE A 333 -3.57 -15.67 12.51
N GLN A 334 -3.97 -14.55 11.90
CA GLN A 334 -4.35 -14.49 10.48
C GLN A 334 -3.22 -14.99 9.58
N PHE A 335 -2.01 -14.44 9.72
CA PHE A 335 -0.87 -14.88 8.90
C PHE A 335 -0.46 -16.33 9.19
N CYS A 336 -0.57 -16.81 10.43
CA CYS A 336 -0.39 -18.22 10.77
C CYS A 336 -1.36 -19.11 9.97
N THR A 337 -2.65 -18.77 9.96
CA THR A 337 -3.67 -19.52 9.19
C THR A 337 -3.45 -19.45 7.69
N TYR A 338 -2.91 -18.36 7.16
CA TYR A 338 -2.53 -18.27 5.74
C TYR A 338 -1.40 -19.25 5.39
N LEU A 339 -0.34 -19.32 6.19
CA LEU A 339 0.73 -20.29 5.99
C LEU A 339 0.21 -21.73 6.09
N LEU A 340 -0.60 -22.04 7.11
CA LEU A 340 -1.20 -23.37 7.28
C LEU A 340 -2.07 -23.76 6.07
N LYS A 341 -2.82 -22.82 5.50
CA LYS A 341 -3.62 -23.04 4.28
C LYS A 341 -2.75 -23.39 3.08
N GLU A 342 -1.63 -22.70 2.88
CA GLU A 342 -0.69 -22.97 1.77
C GLU A 342 -0.05 -24.37 1.88
N MET A 343 0.04 -24.95 3.08
CA MET A 343 0.54 -26.32 3.29
C MET A 343 -0.37 -27.41 2.72
N LYS A 344 -1.65 -27.09 2.43
CA LYS A 344 -2.67 -28.06 1.96
C LYS A 344 -2.82 -29.27 2.88
N LEU A 345 -2.71 -29.03 4.18
CA LEU A 345 -2.93 -30.03 5.24
C LEU A 345 -4.23 -29.71 5.96
N ASP A 346 -4.80 -30.71 6.63
CA ASP A 346 -5.81 -30.45 7.64
C ASP A 346 -5.15 -29.86 8.90
N TYR A 347 -5.21 -28.53 9.01
CA TYR A 347 -4.70 -27.79 10.17
C TYR A 347 -5.78 -27.54 11.23
N GLY A 348 -7.01 -28.01 11.04
CA GLY A 348 -8.13 -27.65 11.91
C GLY A 348 -7.86 -28.00 13.38
N ILE A 349 -7.32 -29.19 13.63
CA ILE A 349 -6.93 -29.64 14.99
C ILE A 349 -5.95 -28.68 15.66
N MET A 350 -5.01 -28.10 14.91
CA MET A 350 -4.01 -27.19 15.47
C MET A 350 -4.63 -25.87 15.96
N ILE A 351 -5.69 -25.41 15.30
CA ILE A 351 -6.30 -24.12 15.59
C ILE A 351 -7.54 -24.22 16.49
N ILE A 352 -8.10 -25.42 16.75
CA ILE A 352 -9.25 -25.63 17.65
C ILE A 352 -9.13 -24.87 18.99
N PRO A 353 -7.96 -24.84 19.67
CA PRO A 353 -7.84 -24.12 20.95
C PRO A 353 -8.21 -22.63 20.87
N PHE A 354 -8.10 -22.01 19.69
CA PHE A 354 -8.44 -20.61 19.48
C PHE A 354 -9.95 -20.34 19.44
N SER A 355 -10.79 -21.38 19.36
CA SER A 355 -12.25 -21.25 19.49
C SER A 355 -12.69 -20.65 20.83
N LEU A 356 -11.87 -20.77 21.87
CA LEU A 356 -12.13 -20.28 23.23
C LEU A 356 -11.21 -19.12 23.62
N ASN A 357 -10.50 -18.51 22.68
CA ASN A 357 -9.61 -17.39 22.96
C ASN A 357 -10.40 -16.19 23.50
N GLU A 358 -9.88 -15.44 24.47
CA GLU A 358 -10.57 -14.27 25.04
C GLU A 358 -10.80 -13.17 24.01
N ASN A 359 -9.88 -13.02 23.05
CA ASN A 359 -9.97 -12.04 21.97
C ASN A 359 -11.00 -12.49 20.92
N LYS A 360 -12.09 -11.72 20.81
CA LYS A 360 -13.17 -11.97 19.84
C LYS A 360 -12.71 -11.94 18.39
N GLU A 361 -11.70 -11.13 18.05
CA GLU A 361 -11.20 -11.03 16.67
C GLU A 361 -10.41 -12.29 16.28
N ILE A 362 -9.68 -12.87 17.23
CA ILE A 362 -9.04 -14.18 17.05
C ILE A 362 -10.10 -15.26 16.85
N ARG A 363 -11.14 -15.30 17.70
CA ARG A 363 -12.24 -16.27 17.53
C ARG A 363 -12.92 -16.13 16.17
N ARG A 364 -13.16 -14.89 15.72
CA ARG A 364 -13.71 -14.59 14.39
C ARG A 364 -12.82 -15.15 13.28
N GLN A 365 -11.53 -14.82 13.30
CA GLN A 365 -10.54 -15.31 12.33
C GLN A 365 -10.43 -16.85 12.36
N PHE A 366 -10.59 -17.45 13.54
CA PHE A 366 -10.58 -18.90 13.72
C PHE A 366 -11.72 -19.57 12.96
N TYR A 367 -12.97 -19.12 13.14
CA TYR A 367 -14.12 -19.69 12.43
C TYR A 367 -14.04 -19.45 10.92
N TYR A 368 -13.57 -18.27 10.50
CA TYR A 368 -13.30 -18.00 9.09
C TYR A 368 -12.32 -19.03 8.52
N SER A 369 -11.19 -19.24 9.20
CA SER A 369 -10.10 -20.12 8.73
C SER A 369 -10.50 -21.60 8.75
N LEU A 370 -11.25 -22.05 9.76
CA LEU A 370 -11.77 -23.41 9.85
C LEU A 370 -12.81 -23.68 8.74
N GLY A 371 -13.62 -22.69 8.41
CA GLY A 371 -14.61 -22.75 7.32
C GLY A 371 -14.02 -22.86 5.91
N GLN A 372 -12.70 -22.61 5.74
CA GLN A 372 -11.99 -22.75 4.47
C GLN A 372 -11.50 -24.18 4.20
N LEU A 373 -11.54 -25.07 5.20
CA LEU A 373 -11.08 -26.45 5.04
C LEU A 373 -12.04 -27.25 4.15
N GLU A 374 -11.49 -28.07 3.25
CA GLU A 374 -12.29 -28.98 2.42
C GLU A 374 -13.10 -29.97 3.27
N ASN A 375 -12.51 -30.42 4.38
CA ASN A 375 -13.12 -31.32 5.35
C ASN A 375 -13.84 -30.59 6.50
N LYS A 376 -14.24 -29.32 6.33
CA LYS A 376 -14.90 -28.53 7.39
C LYS A 376 -16.09 -29.23 8.07
N ARG A 377 -16.75 -30.17 7.39
CA ARG A 377 -17.84 -30.99 7.98
C ARG A 377 -17.40 -31.78 9.22
N ASP A 378 -16.14 -32.18 9.30
CA ASP A 378 -15.58 -32.90 10.45
C ASP A 378 -15.55 -32.04 11.72
N TYR A 379 -15.66 -30.72 11.57
CA TYR A 379 -15.64 -29.72 12.64
C TYR A 379 -17.02 -29.14 12.97
N LEU A 380 -18.11 -29.84 12.61
CA LEU A 380 -19.48 -29.38 12.81
C LEU A 380 -19.76 -28.93 14.26
N ASP A 381 -19.35 -29.75 15.24
CA ASP A 381 -19.57 -29.45 16.66
C ASP A 381 -18.83 -28.18 17.09
N THR A 382 -17.67 -27.90 16.48
CA THR A 382 -16.92 -26.67 16.72
C THR A 382 -17.66 -25.45 16.18
N PHE A 383 -18.23 -25.50 14.98
CA PHE A 383 -19.05 -24.41 14.45
C PHE A 383 -20.31 -24.15 15.29
N ILE A 384 -20.92 -25.20 15.83
CA ILE A 384 -22.06 -25.09 16.75
C ILE A 384 -21.71 -24.29 18.00
N ILE A 385 -20.49 -24.45 18.55
CA ILE A 385 -20.01 -23.62 19.67
C ILE A 385 -20.01 -22.14 19.24
N GLY A 386 -19.53 -21.83 18.04
CA GLY A 386 -19.47 -20.47 17.50
C GLY A 386 -20.82 -19.79 17.33
N LEU A 387 -21.87 -20.55 17.01
CA LEU A 387 -23.24 -20.02 16.94
C LEU A 387 -23.76 -19.49 18.30
N ASN A 388 -23.18 -19.97 19.39
CA ASN A 388 -23.54 -19.58 20.75
C ASN A 388 -22.60 -18.52 21.35
N ASP A 389 -21.68 -17.95 20.55
CA ASP A 389 -20.74 -16.94 21.04
C ASP A 389 -21.46 -15.65 21.49
N ASN A 390 -20.83 -14.94 22.42
CA ASN A 390 -21.31 -13.65 22.92
C ASN A 390 -21.09 -12.51 21.91
N SER A 391 -20.14 -12.66 20.98
CA SER A 391 -19.86 -11.69 19.94
C SER A 391 -20.66 -11.99 18.66
N ASN A 392 -21.44 -10.99 18.22
CA ASN A 392 -22.17 -11.05 16.95
C ASN A 392 -21.25 -11.37 15.75
N TRP A 393 -20.06 -10.80 15.69
CA TRP A 393 -19.10 -11.05 14.61
C TRP A 393 -18.52 -12.47 14.61
N VAL A 394 -18.46 -13.12 15.78
CA VAL A 394 -18.08 -14.53 15.87
C VAL A 394 -19.22 -15.44 15.41
N VAL A 395 -20.46 -15.14 15.82
CA VAL A 395 -21.67 -15.84 15.33
C VAL A 395 -21.80 -15.71 13.82
N HIS A 396 -21.58 -14.50 13.28
CA HIS A 396 -21.53 -14.24 11.85
C HIS A 396 -20.51 -15.14 11.14
N ALA A 397 -19.27 -15.20 11.63
CA ALA A 397 -18.22 -16.00 11.02
C ALA A 397 -18.55 -17.51 11.07
N ALA A 398 -19.12 -17.99 12.18
CA ALA A 398 -19.58 -19.38 12.29
C ALA A 398 -20.72 -19.70 11.30
N LEU A 399 -21.69 -18.79 11.12
CA LEU A 399 -22.75 -18.95 10.11
C LEU A 399 -22.18 -19.00 8.69
N GLN A 400 -21.22 -18.13 8.35
CA GLN A 400 -20.56 -18.18 7.04
C GLN A 400 -19.82 -19.50 6.82
N ALA A 401 -19.10 -19.99 7.82
CA ALA A 401 -18.36 -21.24 7.74
C ALA A 401 -19.28 -22.46 7.51
N LEU A 402 -20.47 -22.43 8.12
CA LEU A 402 -21.50 -23.48 7.97
C LEU A 402 -22.22 -23.47 6.62
N ASN A 403 -22.02 -22.46 5.77
CA ASN A 403 -22.69 -22.39 4.48
C ASN A 403 -22.42 -23.64 3.61
N GLY A 404 -23.49 -24.21 3.06
CA GLY A 404 -23.46 -25.45 2.28
C GLY A 404 -23.41 -26.75 3.10
N ILE A 405 -23.42 -26.69 4.44
CA ILE A 405 -23.52 -27.86 5.30
C ILE A 405 -24.98 -28.12 5.65
N LYS A 406 -25.49 -29.30 5.23
CA LYS A 406 -26.84 -29.76 5.55
C LYS A 406 -26.76 -30.90 6.56
N ASP A 407 -26.94 -30.56 7.83
CA ASP A 407 -27.01 -31.51 8.95
C ASP A 407 -28.18 -31.11 9.88
N GLU A 408 -29.07 -32.04 10.20
CA GLU A 408 -30.28 -31.78 11.00
C GLU A 408 -29.96 -31.26 12.40
N LYS A 409 -28.78 -31.57 12.96
CA LYS A 409 -28.34 -31.04 14.25
C LYS A 409 -28.26 -29.51 14.25
N LEU A 410 -28.05 -28.89 13.09
CA LEU A 410 -27.97 -27.43 12.99
C LEU A 410 -29.31 -26.74 13.24
N LEU A 411 -30.44 -27.40 13.01
CA LEU A 411 -31.76 -26.77 13.08
C LEU A 411 -32.08 -26.21 14.48
N VAL A 412 -31.74 -26.94 15.55
CA VAL A 412 -31.96 -26.45 16.92
C VAL A 412 -31.10 -25.23 17.23
N HIS A 413 -29.88 -25.17 16.71
CA HIS A 413 -28.97 -24.04 16.90
C HIS A 413 -29.36 -22.83 16.03
N TYR A 414 -29.80 -23.07 14.79
CA TYR A 414 -30.35 -22.05 13.91
C TYR A 414 -31.63 -21.43 14.47
N LYS A 415 -32.51 -22.23 15.09
CA LYS A 415 -33.66 -21.72 15.83
C LYS A 415 -33.23 -20.80 16.98
N ALA A 416 -32.27 -21.24 17.81
CA ALA A 416 -31.75 -20.43 18.91
C ALA A 416 -31.15 -19.09 18.44
N VAL A 417 -30.40 -19.09 17.32
CA VAL A 417 -29.90 -17.85 16.72
C VAL A 417 -31.06 -16.97 16.22
N ALA A 418 -32.05 -17.54 15.53
CA ALA A 418 -33.22 -16.80 15.05
C ALA A 418 -34.03 -16.15 16.19
N GLU A 419 -34.12 -16.83 17.34
CA GLU A 419 -34.78 -16.32 18.56
C GLU A 419 -33.96 -15.23 19.25
N LYS A 420 -32.62 -15.40 19.33
CA LYS A 420 -31.70 -14.41 19.90
C LYS A 420 -31.73 -13.09 19.12
N PHE A 421 -31.84 -13.15 17.79
CA PHE A 421 -31.82 -11.97 16.91
C PHE A 421 -33.24 -11.65 16.39
N SER A 422 -33.98 -10.84 17.16
CA SER A 422 -35.34 -10.39 16.80
C SER A 422 -35.36 -9.31 15.71
N LYS A 423 -34.25 -8.59 15.52
CA LYS A 423 -34.01 -7.62 14.45
C LYS A 423 -32.63 -7.87 13.84
N GLU A 424 -32.45 -7.43 12.62
CA GLU A 424 -31.20 -7.60 11.91
C GLU A 424 -30.04 -6.82 12.56
N GLN A 425 -28.91 -7.50 12.75
CA GLN A 425 -27.67 -6.96 13.30
C GLN A 425 -26.47 -7.70 12.69
N ASP A 426 -25.43 -6.97 12.32
CA ASP A 426 -24.13 -7.51 11.87
C ASP A 426 -24.24 -8.61 10.80
N TYR A 427 -25.22 -8.53 9.90
CA TYR A 427 -25.47 -9.48 8.82
C TYR A 427 -25.80 -10.91 9.30
N ILE A 428 -26.28 -11.07 10.53
CA ILE A 428 -26.56 -12.40 11.11
C ILE A 428 -27.78 -13.06 10.45
N LEU A 429 -28.93 -12.38 10.35
CA LEU A 429 -30.14 -13.00 9.77
C LEU A 429 -29.98 -13.30 8.28
N PRO A 430 -29.32 -12.46 7.45
CA PRO A 430 -29.01 -12.80 6.06
C PRO A 430 -28.18 -14.07 5.91
N ASN A 431 -27.13 -14.26 6.73
CA ASN A 431 -26.32 -15.47 6.69
C ASN A 431 -27.10 -16.69 7.19
N LEU A 432 -27.90 -16.52 8.25
CA LEU A 432 -28.78 -17.59 8.74
C LEU A 432 -29.81 -18.00 7.68
N SER A 433 -30.45 -17.03 7.02
CA SER A 433 -31.41 -17.29 5.93
C SER A 433 -30.77 -18.10 4.81
N ARG A 434 -29.56 -17.70 4.37
CA ARG A 434 -28.79 -18.44 3.35
C ARG A 434 -28.50 -19.89 3.76
N ASN A 435 -28.28 -20.14 5.04
CA ASN A 435 -28.06 -21.51 5.52
C ASN A 435 -29.36 -22.31 5.58
N LEU A 436 -30.49 -21.69 5.94
CA LEU A 436 -31.81 -22.33 5.97
C LEU A 436 -32.33 -22.71 4.57
N GLU A 437 -31.92 -21.99 3.52
CA GLU A 437 -32.24 -22.33 2.12
C GLU A 437 -31.83 -23.77 1.77
N PHE A 438 -30.72 -24.29 2.30
CA PHE A 438 -30.30 -25.69 2.08
C PHE A 438 -31.25 -26.72 2.72
N PHE A 439 -32.06 -26.29 3.69
CA PHE A 439 -33.09 -27.08 4.33
C PHE A 439 -34.48 -26.84 3.72
N GLY A 440 -34.62 -25.90 2.79
CA GLY A 440 -35.91 -25.47 2.26
C GLY A 440 -36.78 -24.75 3.31
N LEU A 441 -36.13 -24.09 4.28
CA LEU A 441 -36.80 -23.38 5.36
C LEU A 441 -36.54 -21.88 5.27
N THR A 442 -37.46 -21.10 5.83
CA THR A 442 -37.34 -19.66 6.02
C THR A 442 -37.09 -19.31 7.50
N LEU A 443 -36.69 -18.06 7.75
CA LEU A 443 -36.56 -17.53 9.11
C LEU A 443 -37.87 -17.55 9.91
N ALA A 444 -39.03 -17.53 9.24
CA ALA A 444 -40.33 -17.61 9.90
C ALA A 444 -40.64 -19.05 10.33
N GLU A 445 -40.37 -20.02 9.45
CA GLU A 445 -40.65 -21.43 9.71
C GLU A 445 -39.76 -22.03 10.79
N ILE A 446 -38.48 -21.63 10.86
CA ILE A 446 -37.57 -22.14 11.90
C ILE A 446 -37.92 -21.64 13.32
N LYS A 447 -38.68 -20.55 13.44
CA LYS A 447 -39.11 -19.97 14.73
C LYS A 447 -40.36 -20.67 15.29
N LEU A 448 -41.15 -21.31 14.43
CA LEU A 448 -42.30 -22.14 14.83
C LEU A 448 -41.77 -23.44 15.48
#